data_AF-A0A7C4L275-F1
#
_entry.id   AF-A0A7C4L275-F1
#
_cell.length_a   1.000
_cell.length_b   1.000
_cell.length_c   1.000
_cell.angle_alpha   90.00
_cell.angle_beta   90.00
_cell.angle_gamma   90.00
#
_symmetry.space_group_name_H-M   'P 1'
#
loop_
_entity.id
_entity.type
_entity.pdbx_description
1 polymer ?
#
loop_
_entity_poly.entity_id
_entity_poly.type
_entity_poly.pdbx_seq_one_letter_code
_entity_poly.pdbx_strand_id
1 'polypeptide(L)'
;YFGFSLLIFILINCYPGLSLYGFIFGFLLALFFISRFKKIDFLSLVDYFISPAFLALGFGKLGAFFSGAEVGTKTKFFLSIKYFAFDGMRHLTSFYEALLFFLGFYISWKLLFEIRKERLFHGFLLPFFLWYFSATYFLFDKLKDNHLYFKTQSFNYFLSVVLLLTNSLYFIYYFRSPIKNYGKKIIKTIHFKSKRIFKRTRIKDKKSD
;
A
#
# COMPACT_ATOMS: atom_id res chain seq x y z
N TYR A 1 19.60 30.64 -10.79
CA TYR A 1 20.27 29.95 -11.90
C TYR A 1 20.94 28.69 -11.36
N PHE A 2 20.26 27.54 -11.46
CA PHE A 2 20.84 26.24 -11.09
C PHE A 2 21.83 25.82 -12.18
N GLY A 3 23.10 26.15 -11.99
CA GLY A 3 24.18 25.59 -12.80
C GLY A 3 24.43 24.12 -12.44
N PHE A 4 24.81 23.31 -13.43
CA PHE A 4 25.21 21.91 -13.27
C PHE A 4 26.54 21.83 -12.51
N SER A 5 26.52 22.07 -11.19
CA SER A 5 27.70 21.92 -10.33
C SER A 5 27.75 20.48 -9.79
N LEU A 6 28.82 19.78 -10.15
CA LEU A 6 29.12 18.40 -9.73
C LEU A 6 29.15 18.26 -8.18
N LEU A 7 29.55 19.33 -7.49
CA LEU A 7 29.54 19.43 -6.03
C LEU A 7 28.12 19.39 -5.45
N ILE A 8 27.16 20.10 -6.06
CA ILE A 8 25.75 20.10 -5.60
C ILE A 8 25.11 18.73 -5.82
N PHE A 9 25.51 18.02 -6.88
CA PHE A 9 25.07 16.65 -7.15
C PHE A 9 25.60 15.66 -6.11
N ILE A 10 26.88 15.76 -5.74
CA ILE A 10 27.51 14.94 -4.69
C ILE A 10 26.93 15.25 -3.31
N LEU A 11 26.61 16.51 -3.04
CA LEU A 11 26.11 16.93 -1.73
C LEU A 11 24.70 16.43 -1.41
N ILE A 12 23.90 15.95 -2.38
CA ILE A 12 22.52 15.38 -2.32
C ILE A 12 21.46 16.26 -1.59
N ASN A 13 21.82 16.95 -0.52
CA ASN A 13 21.03 17.75 0.39
C ASN A 13 20.44 19.03 -0.23
N CYS A 14 20.97 19.51 -1.35
CA CYS A 14 20.55 20.79 -1.95
C CYS A 14 19.67 20.64 -3.21
N TYR A 15 19.37 19.43 -3.68
CA TYR A 15 18.42 19.24 -4.78
C TYR A 15 17.01 18.96 -4.24
N PRO A 16 16.04 19.86 -4.45
CA PRO A 16 14.65 19.59 -4.10
C PRO A 16 14.10 18.54 -5.08
N GLY A 17 13.94 17.29 -4.62
CA GLY A 17 13.22 16.28 -5.41
C GLY A 17 13.84 14.88 -5.42
N LEU A 18 14.08 14.30 -4.25
CA LEU A 18 14.29 12.84 -4.18
C LEU A 18 12.99 12.14 -4.58
N SER A 19 13.01 11.46 -5.73
CA SER A 19 11.87 10.68 -6.21
C SER A 19 11.65 9.48 -5.28
N LEU A 20 10.46 9.39 -4.69
CA LEU A 20 10.06 8.27 -3.84
C LEU A 20 10.10 6.92 -4.59
N TYR A 21 9.74 6.91 -5.87
CA TYR A 21 9.86 5.72 -6.72
C TYR A 21 11.32 5.35 -6.97
N GLY A 22 12.20 6.35 -7.13
CA GLY A 22 13.64 6.13 -7.22
C GLY A 22 14.21 5.52 -5.93
N PHE A 23 13.74 5.96 -4.77
CA PHE A 23 14.11 5.37 -3.49
C PHE A 23 13.68 3.91 -3.38
N ILE A 24 12.43 3.58 -3.75
CA ILE A 24 11.93 2.19 -3.75
C ILE A 24 12.72 1.31 -4.72
N PHE A 25 12.98 1.81 -5.93
CA PHE A 25 13.73 1.08 -6.93
C PHE A 25 15.18 0.84 -6.50
N GLY A 26 15.84 1.88 -5.97
CA GLY A 26 17.20 1.78 -5.44
C GLY A 26 17.28 0.83 -4.25
N PHE A 27 16.27 0.83 -3.37
CA PHE A 27 16.19 -0.11 -2.26
C PHE A 27 16.08 -1.57 -2.75
N LEU A 28 15.16 -1.86 -3.67
CA LEU A 28 15.03 -3.21 -4.25
C LEU A 28 16.31 -3.66 -4.97
N LEU A 29 16.96 -2.75 -5.69
CA LEU A 29 18.22 -3.03 -6.37
C LEU A 29 19.35 -3.33 -5.37
N ALA A 30 19.44 -2.57 -4.28
CA ALA A 30 20.40 -2.83 -3.21
C ALA A 30 20.16 -4.20 -2.56
N LEU A 31 18.89 -4.56 -2.28
CA LEU A 31 18.53 -5.88 -1.77
C LEU A 31 18.91 -7.00 -2.75
N PHE A 32 18.76 -6.75 -4.05
CA PHE A 32 19.15 -7.71 -5.10
C PHE A 32 20.67 -7.96 -5.09
N PHE A 33 21.48 -6.90 -5.02
CA PHE A 33 22.93 -7.05 -4.90
C PHE A 33 23.32 -7.78 -3.62
N ILE A 34 22.74 -7.41 -2.47
CA ILE A 34 23.01 -8.06 -1.17
C ILE A 34 22.65 -9.56 -1.23
N SER A 35 21.50 -9.91 -1.81
CA SER A 35 21.08 -11.29 -2.02
C SER A 35 22.13 -12.08 -2.81
N ARG A 36 22.69 -11.49 -3.87
CA ARG A 36 23.78 -12.11 -4.66
C ARG A 36 25.07 -12.27 -3.88
N PHE A 37 25.48 -11.24 -3.12
CA PHE A 37 26.70 -11.31 -2.30
C PHE A 37 26.60 -12.33 -1.17
N LYS A 38 25.43 -12.43 -0.53
CA LYS A 38 25.20 -13.32 0.62
C LYS A 38 24.68 -14.70 0.24
N LYS A 39 24.38 -14.96 -1.04
CA LYS A 39 23.77 -16.21 -1.56
C LYS A 39 22.46 -16.57 -0.84
N ILE A 40 21.68 -15.56 -0.48
CA ILE A 40 20.36 -15.71 0.16
C ILE A 40 19.29 -15.51 -0.91
N ASP A 41 18.19 -16.25 -0.82
CA ASP A 41 17.05 -16.04 -1.70
C ASP A 41 16.52 -14.60 -1.60
N PHE A 42 16.40 -13.94 -2.76
CA PHE A 42 16.01 -12.52 -2.85
C PHE A 42 14.59 -12.30 -2.32
N LEU A 43 13.66 -13.18 -2.65
CA LEU A 43 12.26 -13.04 -2.25
C LEU A 43 12.09 -13.14 -0.73
N SER A 44 12.77 -14.11 -0.13
CA SER A 44 12.83 -14.27 1.32
C SER A 44 13.43 -13.03 2.01
N LEU A 45 14.50 -12.47 1.43
CA LEU A 45 15.15 -11.27 1.97
C LEU A 45 14.21 -10.06 1.89
N VAL A 46 13.56 -9.87 0.75
CA VAL A 46 12.59 -8.78 0.53
C VAL A 46 11.45 -8.83 1.55
N ASP A 47 10.89 -10.01 1.82
CA ASP A 47 9.82 -10.18 2.81
C ASP A 47 10.21 -9.64 4.19
N TYR A 48 11.46 -9.84 4.62
CA TYR A 48 11.97 -9.31 5.88
C TYR A 48 12.09 -7.80 5.91
N PHE A 49 12.45 -7.20 4.78
CA PHE A 49 12.76 -5.77 4.67
C PHE A 49 11.52 -4.90 4.41
N ILE A 50 10.40 -5.49 3.98
CA ILE A 50 9.18 -4.72 3.68
C ILE A 50 8.51 -4.14 4.92
N SER A 51 8.47 -4.90 6.01
CA SER A 51 7.91 -4.39 7.28
C SER A 51 8.65 -3.13 7.76
N PRO A 52 9.99 -3.14 7.95
CA PRO A 52 10.71 -1.93 8.33
C PRO A 52 10.66 -0.83 7.26
N ALA A 53 10.51 -1.17 5.97
CA ALA A 53 10.31 -0.17 4.92
C ALA A 53 9.00 0.63 5.12
N PHE A 54 7.89 -0.03 5.47
CA PHE A 54 6.64 0.67 5.82
C PHE A 54 6.81 1.60 7.02
N LEU A 55 7.54 1.13 8.04
CA LEU A 55 7.81 1.93 9.22
C LEU A 55 8.63 3.19 8.87
N ALA A 56 9.67 3.05 8.06
CA ALA A 56 10.49 4.16 7.57
C ALA A 56 9.68 5.16 6.75
N LEU A 57 8.78 4.70 5.87
CA LEU A 57 7.89 5.57 5.10
C LEU A 57 6.89 6.31 6.02
N GLY A 58 6.35 5.63 7.04
CA GLY A 58 5.47 6.24 8.04
C GLY A 58 6.14 7.40 8.79
N PHE A 59 7.37 7.18 9.28
CA PHE A 59 8.16 8.25 9.90
C PHE A 59 8.55 9.35 8.92
N GLY A 60 8.90 9.01 7.67
CA GLY A 60 9.16 10.01 6.63
C GLY A 60 7.97 10.94 6.40
N LYS A 61 6.75 10.39 6.37
CA LYS A 61 5.51 11.18 6.22
C LYS A 61 5.13 11.96 7.48
N LEU A 62 5.38 11.42 8.67
CA LEU A 62 5.27 12.20 9.90
C LEU A 62 6.24 13.38 9.91
N GLY A 63 7.48 13.19 9.49
CA GLY A 63 8.45 14.27 9.34
C GLY A 63 7.97 15.34 8.37
N ALA A 64 7.43 14.93 7.22
CA ALA A 64 6.83 15.84 6.23
C ALA A 64 5.62 16.61 6.79
N PHE A 65 4.82 15.98 7.65
CA PHE A 65 3.70 16.62 8.33
C PHE A 65 4.16 17.72 9.28
N PHE A 66 5.20 17.50 10.09
CA PHE A 66 5.73 18.50 11.01
C PHE A 66 6.48 19.63 10.30
N SER A 67 7.20 19.33 9.22
CA SER A 67 7.93 20.34 8.46
C SER A 67 7.05 21.16 7.52
N GLY A 68 5.85 20.67 7.18
CA GLY A 68 5.00 21.28 6.16
C GLY A 68 5.58 21.18 4.75
N ALA A 69 6.46 20.20 4.49
CA ALA A 69 7.09 20.00 3.18
C ALA A 69 6.10 19.47 2.13
N GLU A 70 5.15 18.62 2.55
CA GLU A 70 4.07 18.12 1.72
C GLU A 70 2.74 18.58 2.32
N VAL A 71 2.07 19.52 1.66
CA VAL A 71 0.80 20.08 2.16
C VAL A 71 -0.35 19.71 1.24
N GLY A 72 -1.50 19.45 1.85
CA GLY A 72 -2.75 19.24 1.13
C GLY A 72 -3.33 20.51 0.52
N THR A 73 -4.31 20.36 -0.35
CA THR A 73 -5.08 21.46 -0.91
C THR A 73 -5.85 22.24 0.17
N LYS A 74 -6.19 23.49 -0.12
CA LYS A 74 -6.99 24.34 0.78
C LYS A 74 -8.38 23.72 1.00
N THR A 75 -8.82 23.69 2.25
CA THR A 75 -10.08 23.06 2.63
C THR A 75 -10.72 23.75 3.83
N LYS A 76 -12.05 23.59 3.96
CA LYS A 76 -12.82 23.99 5.15
C LYS A 76 -13.16 22.80 6.06
N PHE A 77 -12.54 21.65 5.82
CA PHE A 77 -12.78 20.43 6.58
C PHE A 77 -12.33 20.55 8.04
N PHE A 78 -13.00 19.86 8.96
CA PHE A 78 -12.74 19.97 10.40
C PHE A 78 -11.34 19.51 10.81
N LEU A 79 -10.78 18.49 10.13
CA LEU A 79 -9.37 18.11 10.25
C LEU A 79 -8.55 18.89 9.22
N SER A 80 -8.26 20.14 9.54
CA SER A 80 -7.37 20.99 8.76
C SER A 80 -6.44 21.80 9.67
N ILE A 81 -5.23 22.08 9.20
CA ILE A 81 -4.22 22.86 9.93
C ILE A 81 -3.75 24.02 9.04
N LYS A 82 -3.43 25.15 9.70
CA LYS A 82 -2.76 26.28 9.06
C LYS A 82 -1.26 26.12 9.24
N TYR A 83 -0.54 26.00 8.13
CA TYR A 83 0.92 26.01 8.12
C TYR A 83 1.41 27.46 8.08
N PHE A 84 2.47 27.77 8.82
CA PHE A 84 2.98 29.15 8.95
C PHE A 84 3.39 29.76 7.60
N ALA A 85 3.95 28.95 6.70
CA ALA A 85 4.40 29.37 5.38
C ALA A 85 3.29 29.44 4.31
N PHE A 86 2.05 29.06 4.63
CA PHE A 86 0.99 28.95 3.64
C PHE A 86 -0.34 29.57 4.09
N ASP A 87 -1.04 30.23 3.17
CA ASP A 87 -2.30 30.91 3.48
C ASP A 87 -3.52 29.98 3.41
N GLY A 88 -4.37 30.01 4.44
CA GLY A 88 -5.58 29.19 4.57
C GLY A 88 -5.39 27.81 5.22
N MET A 89 -6.51 27.23 5.67
CA MET A 89 -6.57 25.88 6.25
C MET A 89 -6.39 24.81 5.17
N ARG A 90 -5.59 23.77 5.45
CA ARG A 90 -5.25 22.71 4.48
C ARG A 90 -5.45 21.32 5.04
N HIS A 91 -5.66 20.35 4.15
CA HIS A 91 -5.73 18.94 4.52
C HIS A 91 -4.39 18.43 5.06
N LEU A 92 -4.44 17.60 6.12
CA LEU A 92 -3.28 16.93 6.70
C LEU A 92 -2.91 15.67 5.90
N THR A 93 -2.75 15.78 4.58
CA THR A 93 -2.52 14.64 3.69
C THR A 93 -1.34 13.77 4.13
N SER A 94 -0.22 14.37 4.51
CA SER A 94 0.96 13.64 5.01
C SER A 94 0.69 12.90 6.32
N PHE A 95 -0.17 13.41 7.18
CA PHE A 95 -0.56 12.71 8.41
C PHE A 95 -1.42 11.48 8.08
N TYR A 96 -2.38 11.62 7.15
CA TYR A 96 -3.20 10.49 6.72
C TYR A 96 -2.36 9.41 6.03
N GLU A 97 -1.39 9.80 5.21
CA GLU A 97 -0.42 8.88 4.60
C GLU A 97 0.45 8.17 5.65
N ALA A 98 0.94 8.90 6.65
CA ALA A 98 1.71 8.32 7.75
C ALA A 98 0.91 7.25 8.50
N LEU A 99 -0.35 7.54 8.85
CA LEU A 99 -1.24 6.59 9.49
C LEU A 99 -1.46 5.33 8.64
N LEU A 100 -1.68 5.50 7.33
CA LEU A 100 -1.78 4.35 6.43
C LEU A 100 -0.45 3.57 6.39
N PHE A 101 0.71 4.20 6.36
CA PHE A 101 1.97 3.45 6.36
C PHE A 101 2.22 2.71 7.67
N PHE A 102 1.86 3.25 8.83
CA PHE A 102 1.90 2.49 10.10
C PHE A 102 0.92 1.32 10.11
N LEU A 103 -0.27 1.50 9.53
CA LEU A 103 -1.20 0.39 9.35
C LEU A 103 -0.63 -0.67 8.39
N GLY A 104 0.03 -0.25 7.31
CA GLY A 104 0.75 -1.12 6.38
C GLY A 104 1.88 -1.91 7.06
N PHE A 105 2.61 -1.28 7.98
CA PHE A 105 3.59 -1.95 8.83
C PHE A 105 2.96 -3.04 9.70
N TYR A 106 1.85 -2.75 10.39
CA TYR A 106 1.17 -3.73 11.21
C TYR A 106 0.65 -4.93 10.40
N ILE A 107 0.08 -4.67 9.21
CA ILE A 107 -0.44 -5.72 8.32
C ILE A 107 0.73 -6.55 7.75
N SER A 108 1.78 -5.90 7.25
CA SER A 108 2.95 -6.58 6.69
C SER A 108 3.68 -7.42 7.74
N TRP A 109 3.80 -6.93 8.97
CA TRP A 109 4.29 -7.73 10.09
C TRP A 109 3.43 -8.99 10.24
N LYS A 110 2.11 -8.88 10.34
CA LYS A 110 1.25 -10.07 10.48
C LYS A 110 1.39 -11.04 9.31
N LEU A 111 1.47 -10.53 8.09
CA LEU A 111 1.67 -11.33 6.89
C LEU A 111 3.01 -12.07 6.90
N LEU A 112 4.08 -11.42 7.39
CA LEU A 112 5.39 -12.07 7.56
C LEU A 112 5.30 -13.30 8.48
N PHE A 113 4.51 -13.22 9.56
CA PHE A 113 4.27 -14.37 10.43
C PHE A 113 3.48 -15.48 9.75
N GLU A 114 2.54 -15.16 8.85
CA GLU A 114 1.80 -16.16 8.10
C GLU A 114 2.65 -16.81 6.99
N ILE A 115 3.59 -16.08 6.40
CA ILE A 115 4.61 -16.64 5.48
C ILE A 115 5.49 -17.64 6.24
N ARG A 116 5.96 -17.28 7.44
CA ARG A 116 6.75 -18.20 8.30
C ARG A 116 6.00 -19.45 8.74
N LYS A 117 4.67 -19.44 8.70
CA LYS A 117 3.81 -20.62 8.97
C LYS A 117 3.52 -21.42 7.70
N GLU A 118 4.19 -21.12 6.57
CA GLU A 118 4.00 -21.75 5.26
C GLU A 118 2.55 -21.65 4.74
N ARG A 119 1.78 -20.65 5.20
CA ARG A 119 0.40 -20.41 4.74
C ARG A 119 0.35 -19.52 3.50
N LEU A 120 1.41 -18.76 3.27
CA LEU A 120 1.61 -17.86 2.14
C LEU A 120 2.96 -18.20 1.48
N PHE A 121 3.10 -17.89 0.19
CA PHE A 121 4.34 -18.14 -0.52
C PHE A 121 5.44 -17.14 -0.14
N HIS A 122 6.68 -17.57 -0.28
CA HIS A 122 7.87 -16.73 -0.12
C HIS A 122 7.92 -15.64 -1.20
N GLY A 123 8.00 -14.38 -0.79
CA GLY A 123 7.92 -13.21 -1.66
C GLY A 123 6.54 -12.58 -1.74
N PHE A 124 5.56 -13.02 -0.95
CA PHE A 124 4.20 -12.46 -0.94
C PHE A 124 4.17 -10.98 -0.51
N LEU A 125 5.11 -10.54 0.32
CA LEU A 125 5.07 -9.17 0.81
C LEU A 125 5.41 -8.15 -0.27
N LEU A 126 6.21 -8.50 -1.29
CA LEU A 126 6.56 -7.57 -2.37
C LEU A 126 5.35 -7.06 -3.17
N PRO A 127 4.49 -7.91 -3.76
CA PRO A 127 3.29 -7.45 -4.43
C PRO A 127 2.32 -6.75 -3.45
N PHE A 128 2.27 -7.17 -2.18
CA PHE A 128 1.50 -6.48 -1.16
C PHE A 128 2.00 -5.06 -0.90
N PHE A 129 3.31 -4.88 -0.78
CA PHE A 129 3.95 -3.58 -0.60
C PHE A 129 3.64 -2.65 -1.77
N LEU A 130 3.86 -3.12 -3.00
CA LEU A 130 3.58 -2.35 -4.21
C LEU A 130 2.10 -1.97 -4.31
N TRP A 131 1.19 -2.90 -4.00
CA TRP A 131 -0.25 -2.64 -4.00
C TRP A 131 -0.64 -1.61 -2.95
N TYR A 132 -0.21 -1.78 -1.70
CA TYR A 132 -0.57 -0.90 -0.59
C TYR A 132 0.00 0.51 -0.75
N PHE A 133 1.26 0.59 -1.18
CA PHE A 133 1.92 1.86 -1.49
C PHE A 133 1.13 2.60 -2.58
N SER A 134 0.82 1.91 -3.68
CA SER A 134 0.08 2.50 -4.79
C SER A 134 -1.36 2.90 -4.41
N ALA A 135 -2.02 2.12 -3.55
CA ALA A 135 -3.34 2.46 -3.04
C ALA A 135 -3.32 3.74 -2.19
N THR A 136 -2.30 3.89 -1.34
CA THR A 136 -2.13 5.09 -0.49
C THR A 136 -1.95 6.34 -1.35
N TYR A 137 -1.07 6.30 -2.35
CA TYR A 137 -0.86 7.43 -3.26
C TYR A 137 -2.08 7.68 -4.15
N PHE A 138 -2.74 6.65 -4.66
CA PHE A 138 -3.97 6.82 -5.43
C PHE A 138 -5.06 7.57 -4.65
N LEU A 139 -5.19 7.31 -3.35
CA LEU A 139 -6.17 7.97 -2.48
C LEU A 139 -5.81 9.43 -2.18
N PHE A 140 -4.55 9.71 -1.86
CA PHE A 140 -4.15 11.02 -1.32
C PHE A 140 -3.49 11.96 -2.34
N ASP A 141 -3.00 11.49 -3.49
CA ASP A 141 -2.31 12.35 -4.46
C ASP A 141 -3.20 13.46 -5.00
N LYS A 142 -4.52 13.20 -5.14
CA LYS A 142 -5.52 14.23 -5.53
C LYS A 142 -5.74 15.32 -4.48
N LEU A 143 -5.39 15.04 -3.22
CA LEU A 143 -5.58 15.96 -2.11
C LEU A 143 -4.33 16.81 -1.86
N LYS A 144 -3.22 16.59 -2.57
CA LYS A 144 -1.97 17.35 -2.40
C LYS A 144 -1.96 18.62 -3.24
N ASP A 145 -1.39 19.70 -2.70
CA ASP A 145 -1.22 20.99 -3.39
C ASP A 145 -0.02 20.94 -4.36
N ASN A 146 1.06 20.25 -3.96
CA ASN A 146 2.30 20.13 -4.73
C ASN A 146 2.29 18.90 -5.64
N HIS A 147 1.78 19.07 -6.87
CA HIS A 147 1.92 18.05 -7.90
C HIS A 147 3.27 18.20 -8.61
N LEU A 148 4.04 17.11 -8.70
CA LEU A 148 5.14 16.99 -9.66
C LEU A 148 4.51 16.86 -11.07
N TYR A 149 4.30 18.00 -11.72
CA TYR A 149 3.72 18.05 -13.06
C TYR A 149 4.73 17.54 -14.09
N PHE A 150 4.42 16.39 -14.71
CA PHE A 150 4.86 16.14 -16.07
C PHE A 150 3.67 16.38 -17.00
N LYS A 151 3.72 17.52 -17.69
CA LYS A 151 2.85 17.96 -18.78
C LYS A 151 1.36 18.23 -18.46
N THR A 152 0.66 17.46 -17.62
CA THR A 152 -0.76 17.75 -17.24
C THR A 152 -1.32 16.90 -16.09
N GLN A 153 -0.62 15.84 -15.66
CA GLN A 153 -1.00 14.97 -14.54
C GLN A 153 0.23 14.66 -13.66
N SER A 154 -0.01 14.38 -12.38
CA SER A 154 1.04 13.91 -11.46
C SER A 154 1.57 12.56 -11.96
N PHE A 155 2.87 12.49 -12.29
CA PHE A 155 3.55 11.25 -12.70
C PHE A 155 3.34 10.14 -11.67
N ASN A 156 3.30 10.52 -10.38
CA ASN A 156 3.09 9.62 -9.28
C ASN A 156 1.71 8.97 -9.31
N TYR A 157 0.67 9.71 -9.69
CA TYR A 157 -0.70 9.20 -9.80
C TYR A 157 -0.81 8.15 -10.90
N PHE A 158 -0.29 8.43 -12.10
CA PHE A 158 -0.33 7.49 -13.21
C PHE A 158 0.37 6.18 -12.87
N LEU A 159 1.59 6.27 -12.32
CA LEU A 159 2.37 5.09 -11.93
C LEU A 159 1.67 4.29 -10.82
N SER A 160 1.07 4.98 -9.84
CA SER A 160 0.26 4.33 -8.80
C SER A 160 -0.93 3.57 -9.37
N VAL A 161 -1.65 4.12 -10.34
CA VAL A 161 -2.79 3.42 -10.97
C VAL A 161 -2.33 2.14 -11.68
N VAL A 162 -1.24 2.21 -12.45
CA VAL A 162 -0.69 1.05 -13.16
C VAL A 162 -0.25 -0.04 -12.19
N LEU A 163 0.49 0.32 -11.14
CA LEU A 163 0.94 -0.63 -10.12
C LEU A 163 -0.23 -1.21 -9.32
N LEU A 164 -1.24 -0.40 -9.00
CA LEU A 164 -2.42 -0.85 -8.27
C LEU A 164 -3.21 -1.89 -9.09
N LEU A 165 -3.44 -1.62 -10.38
CA LEU A 165 -4.17 -2.53 -11.26
C LEU A 165 -3.42 -3.85 -11.48
N THR A 166 -2.12 -3.79 -11.79
CA THR A 166 -1.31 -5.00 -12.04
C THR A 166 -1.24 -5.90 -10.82
N ASN A 167 -0.99 -5.35 -9.62
CA ASN A 167 -0.96 -6.14 -8.39
C ASN A 167 -2.35 -6.63 -7.96
N SER A 168 -3.42 -5.86 -8.22
CA SER A 168 -4.79 -6.32 -7.95
C SER A 168 -5.16 -7.54 -8.80
N LEU A 169 -4.81 -7.52 -10.10
CA LEU A 169 -5.00 -8.68 -10.99
C LEU A 169 -4.19 -9.89 -10.52
N TYR A 170 -2.95 -9.68 -10.07
CA TYR A 170 -2.12 -10.72 -9.49
C TYR A 170 -2.77 -11.34 -8.24
N PHE A 171 -3.32 -10.53 -7.33
CA PHE A 171 -4.02 -11.05 -6.15
C PHE A 171 -5.27 -11.85 -6.49
N ILE A 172 -6.07 -11.40 -7.47
CA ILE A 172 -7.23 -12.15 -7.96
C ILE A 172 -6.79 -13.50 -8.52
N TYR A 173 -5.72 -13.53 -9.32
CA TYR A 173 -5.16 -14.76 -9.86
C TYR A 173 -4.64 -15.70 -8.75
N TYR A 174 -3.92 -15.17 -7.76
CA TYR A 174 -3.34 -15.95 -6.66
C TYR A 174 -4.44 -16.56 -5.77
N PHE A 175 -5.41 -15.75 -5.36
CA PHE A 175 -6.49 -16.21 -4.48
C PHE A 175 -7.63 -16.93 -5.20
N ARG A 176 -7.59 -17.10 -6.54
CA ARG A 176 -8.67 -17.75 -7.31
C ARG A 176 -9.05 -19.15 -6.80
N SER A 177 -8.05 -19.94 -6.40
CA SER A 177 -8.25 -21.31 -5.92
C SER A 177 -8.90 -21.36 -4.53
N PRO A 178 -8.35 -20.67 -3.50
CA PRO A 178 -9.01 -20.59 -2.20
C PRO A 178 -10.38 -19.90 -2.28
N ILE A 179 -10.55 -18.84 -3.08
CA ILE A 179 -11.85 -18.15 -3.27
C ILE A 179 -12.89 -19.12 -3.84
N LYS A 180 -12.55 -19.89 -4.88
CA LYS A 180 -13.46 -20.92 -5.44
C LYS A 180 -13.82 -21.99 -4.42
N ASN A 181 -12.88 -22.42 -3.59
CA ASN A 181 -13.12 -23.42 -2.54
C ASN A 181 -13.98 -22.88 -1.40
N TYR A 182 -13.75 -21.65 -0.96
CA TYR A 182 -14.61 -20.95 0.01
C TYR A 182 -16.03 -20.73 -0.53
N GLY A 183 -16.17 -20.28 -1.78
CA GLY A 183 -17.46 -20.12 -2.44
C GLY A 183 -18.24 -21.43 -2.50
N LYS A 184 -17.59 -22.53 -2.92
CA LYS A 184 -18.21 -23.88 -2.90
C LYS A 184 -18.66 -24.30 -1.50
N LYS A 185 -17.86 -24.01 -0.46
CA LYS A 185 -18.19 -24.33 0.94
C LYS A 185 -19.41 -23.54 1.44
N ILE A 186 -19.51 -22.27 1.09
CA ILE A 186 -20.65 -21.40 1.42
C ILE A 186 -21.91 -21.91 0.72
N ILE A 187 -21.86 -22.17 -0.59
CA ILE A 187 -22.99 -22.69 -1.37
C ILE A 187 -23.46 -24.03 -0.81
N LYS A 188 -22.53 -24.94 -0.46
CA LYS A 188 -22.85 -26.23 0.17
C LYS A 188 -23.54 -26.06 1.52
N THR A 189 -23.11 -25.09 2.33
CA THR A 189 -23.71 -24.79 3.63
C THR A 189 -25.11 -24.22 3.48
N ILE A 190 -25.31 -23.29 2.53
CA ILE A 190 -26.62 -22.71 2.21
C ILE A 190 -27.57 -23.79 1.67
N HIS A 191 -27.11 -24.64 0.75
CA HIS A 191 -27.89 -25.74 0.20
C HIS A 191 -28.29 -26.74 1.29
N PHE A 192 -27.36 -27.09 2.18
CA PHE A 192 -27.66 -27.99 3.30
C PHE A 192 -28.68 -27.39 4.28
N LYS A 193 -28.55 -26.09 4.61
CA LYS A 193 -29.49 -25.39 5.48
C LYS A 193 -30.88 -25.27 4.83
N SER A 194 -30.95 -24.94 3.54
CA SER A 194 -32.18 -24.91 2.74
C SER A 194 -32.87 -26.27 2.70
N LYS A 195 -32.13 -27.36 2.41
CA LYS A 195 -32.67 -28.73 2.40
C LYS A 195 -33.22 -29.15 3.77
N ARG A 196 -32.59 -28.72 4.87
CA ARG A 196 -33.05 -29.00 6.24
C ARG A 196 -34.32 -28.23 6.59
N ILE A 197 -34.43 -26.98 6.15
CA ILE A 197 -35.63 -26.14 6.32
C ILE A 197 -36.79 -26.74 5.52
N PHE A 198 -36.57 -27.06 4.24
CA PHE A 198 -37.58 -27.66 3.36
C PHE A 198 -38.10 -29.01 3.90
N LYS A 199 -37.21 -29.84 4.45
CA LYS A 199 -37.61 -31.10 5.08
C LYS A 199 -38.43 -30.90 6.36
N ARG A 200 -38.19 -29.83 7.11
CA ARG A 200 -38.94 -29.49 8.34
C ARG A 200 -40.34 -28.93 8.02
N THR A 201 -40.49 -28.06 7.03
CA THR A 201 -41.81 -27.57 6.59
C THR A 201 -42.66 -28.72 6.06
N ARG A 202 -42.10 -29.58 5.20
CA ARG A 202 -42.83 -30.72 4.64
C ARG A 202 -43.32 -31.74 5.69
N ILE A 203 -42.60 -31.91 6.80
CA ILE A 203 -43.02 -32.78 7.93
C ILE A 203 -44.13 -32.11 8.76
N LYS A 204 -44.15 -30.78 8.81
CA LYS A 204 -45.15 -30.01 9.54
C LYS A 204 -46.49 -30.03 8.82
N ASP A 205 -46.49 -29.86 7.50
CA ASP A 205 -47.69 -29.93 6.66
C ASP A 205 -48.30 -31.34 6.68
N LYS A 206 -47.48 -32.40 6.73
CA LYS A 206 -47.95 -33.79 6.79
C LYS A 206 -48.53 -34.23 8.15
N LYS A 207 -48.46 -33.37 9.17
CA LYS A 207 -49.01 -33.61 10.52
C LYS A 207 -50.28 -32.80 10.78
N SER A 208 -50.63 -31.88 9.88
CA SER A 208 -51.85 -31.07 9.93
C SER A 208 -52.99 -31.61 9.09
N ASP A 209 -52.74 -32.67 8.31
CA ASP A 209 -53.74 -33.49 7.61
C ASP A 209 -53.98 -34.79 8.41
#